data_AF-A0A1I3KVH3-F1
#
_entry.id   AF-A0A1I3KVH3-F1
#
_cell.length_a   1.000
_cell.length_b   1.000
_cell.length_c   1.000
_cell.angle_alpha   90.00
_cell.angle_beta   90.00
_cell.angle_gamma   90.00
#
_symmetry.space_group_name_H-M   'P 1'
#
loop_
_entity.id
_entity.type
_entity.pdbx_description
1 polymer ?
#
loop_
_entity_poly.entity_id
_entity_poly.type
_entity_poly.pdbx_seq_one_letter_code
_entity_poly.pdbx_strand_id
1 'polypeptide(L)'
;MDDHEKEQKKLQLIGQLIKDRMPDVPPLLEKEHGADTLEKVAEVFGEFFPLAFSQFEELVKDDVEEWWEEYQEHLDRIDPPFVMDKFDYLRPQI
;
A
#
# COMPACT_ATOMS: atom_id res chain seq x y z
N MET A 1 1.11 13.43 1.18
CA MET A 1 0.27 12.71 2.15
C MET A 1 0.37 11.20 1.87
N ASP A 2 1.50 10.77 1.30
CA ASP A 2 1.50 9.74 0.25
C ASP A 2 2.07 8.42 0.77
N ASP A 3 3.03 8.49 1.70
CA ASP A 3 3.64 7.31 2.33
C ASP A 3 2.66 6.52 3.22
N HIS A 4 1.60 7.17 3.72
CA HIS A 4 0.60 6.51 4.56
C HIS A 4 -0.28 5.55 3.75
N GLU A 5 -0.67 5.93 2.53
CA GLU A 5 -1.48 5.09 1.64
C GLU A 5 -0.69 3.88 1.16
N LYS A 6 0.60 4.08 0.83
CA LYS A 6 1.51 2.99 0.46
C LYS A 6 1.70 1.99 1.61
N GLU A 7 1.87 2.48 2.84
CA GLU A 7 2.00 1.62 4.02
C GLU A 7 0.72 0.84 4.31
N GLN A 8 -0.46 1.48 4.22
CA GLN A 8 -1.75 0.79 4.38
C GLN A 8 -1.92 -0.31 3.33
N LYS A 9 -1.58 -0.02 2.07
CA LYS A 9 -1.67 -1.01 0.99
C LYS A 9 -0.74 -2.19 1.25
N LYS A 10 0.49 -1.94 1.70
CA LYS A 10 1.44 -2.98 2.09
C LYS A 10 0.85 -3.88 3.18
N LEU A 11 0.29 -3.30 4.25
CA LEU A 11 -0.32 -4.05 5.34
C LEU A 11 -1.53 -4.87 4.88
N GLN A 12 -2.36 -4.34 3.98
CA GLN A 12 -3.47 -5.10 3.40
C GLN A 12 -3.00 -6.31 2.59
N LEU A 13 -1.99 -6.13 1.74
CA LEU A 13 -1.42 -7.22 0.93
C LEU A 13 -0.78 -8.29 1.81
N ILE A 14 -0.02 -7.89 2.84
CA ILE A 14 0.56 -8.83 3.80
C ILE A 14 -0.53 -9.57 4.57
N GLY A 15 -1.56 -8.87 5.06
CA GLY A 15 -2.68 -9.48 5.77
C GLY A 15 -3.44 -10.49 4.91
N GLN A 16 -3.64 -10.18 3.63
CA GLN A 16 -4.22 -11.10 2.66
C GLN A 16 -3.33 -12.33 2.45
N LEU A 17 -2.02 -12.12 2.31
CA LEU A 17 -1.06 -13.21 2.10
C LEU A 17 -0.95 -14.13 3.33
N ILE A 18 -1.04 -13.57 4.54
CA ILE A 18 -1.13 -14.32 5.80
C ILE A 18 -2.40 -15.16 5.80
N LYS A 19 -3.54 -14.58 5.44
CA LYS A 19 -4.81 -15.30 5.36
C LYS A 19 -4.78 -16.46 4.37
N ASP A 20 -4.14 -16.28 3.22
CA ASP A 20 -4.07 -17.30 2.18
C ASP A 20 -3.09 -18.43 2.53
N ARG A 21 -1.95 -18.10 3.15
CA ARG A 21 -0.91 -19.09 3.51
C ARG A 21 -1.15 -19.75 4.87
N MET A 22 -1.77 -19.03 5.79
CA MET A 22 -1.99 -19.42 7.19
C MET A 22 -3.42 -19.07 7.62
N PRO A 23 -4.44 -19.75 7.07
CA PRO A 23 -5.85 -19.39 7.28
C PRO A 23 -6.31 -19.47 8.75
N ASP A 24 -5.59 -20.22 9.60
CA ASP A 24 -5.91 -20.37 11.02
C ASP A 24 -5.41 -19.19 11.88
N VAL A 25 -4.48 -18.38 11.37
CA VAL A 25 -3.84 -17.28 12.12
C VAL A 25 -4.77 -16.06 12.25
N PRO A 26 -5.42 -15.53 11.18
CA PRO A 26 -6.31 -14.38 11.32
C PRO A 26 -7.44 -14.57 12.33
N PRO A 27 -8.19 -15.70 12.36
CA PRO A 27 -9.22 -15.92 13.37
C PRO A 27 -8.69 -15.97 14.80
N LEU A 28 -7.45 -16.45 14.99
CA LEU A 28 -6.79 -16.49 16.30
C LEU A 28 -6.40 -15.08 16.75
N LEU A 29 -5.82 -14.29 15.85
CA LEU A 29 -5.47 -12.89 16.12
C LEU A 29 -6.71 -12.01 16.33
N GLU A 30 -7.80 -12.26 15.60
CA GLU A 30 -9.08 -11.57 15.81
C GLU A 30 -9.61 -11.83 17.23
N LYS A 31 -9.58 -13.09 17.67
CA LYS A 31 -10.10 -13.49 18.99
C LYS A 31 -9.23 -13.02 20.15
N GLU A 32 -7.91 -13.06 20.02
CA GLU A 32 -6.97 -12.75 21.10
C GLU A 32 -6.59 -11.26 21.16
N HIS A 33 -6.53 -10.59 20.00
CA HIS A 33 -5.99 -9.23 19.87
C HIS A 33 -6.96 -8.24 19.19
N GLY A 34 -8.15 -8.67 18.78
CA GLY A 34 -9.12 -7.78 18.13
C GLY A 34 -8.70 -7.33 16.73
N ALA A 35 -7.87 -8.12 16.05
CA ALA A 35 -7.46 -7.87 14.67
C ALA A 35 -8.59 -8.24 13.69
N ASP A 36 -9.51 -7.30 13.48
CA ASP A 36 -10.71 -7.43 12.63
C ASP A 36 -10.49 -7.03 11.16
N THR A 37 -9.41 -6.30 10.86
CA THR A 37 -9.02 -5.92 9.50
C THR A 37 -7.73 -6.60 9.07
N LEU A 38 -7.52 -6.70 7.75
CA LEU A 38 -6.28 -7.25 7.19
C LEU A 38 -5.06 -6.44 7.62
N GLU A 39 -5.19 -5.11 7.76
CA GLU A 39 -4.07 -4.29 8.23
C GLU A 39 -3.70 -4.64 9.67
N LYS A 40 -4.69 -4.74 10.57
CA LYS A 40 -4.43 -5.10 11.97
C LYS A 40 -3.89 -6.52 12.10
N VAL A 41 -4.36 -7.45 11.27
CA VAL A 41 -3.80 -8.81 11.22
C VAL A 41 -2.31 -8.74 10.87
N ALA A 42 -1.93 -7.95 9.87
CA ALA A 42 -0.54 -7.75 9.50
C ALA A 42 0.29 -7.04 10.59
N GLU A 43 -0.24 -5.98 11.19
CA GLU A 43 0.41 -5.23 12.29
C GLU A 43 0.69 -6.14 13.48
N VAL A 44 -0.34 -6.80 14.01
CA VAL A 44 -0.23 -7.71 15.16
C VAL A 44 0.68 -8.89 14.83
N PHE A 45 0.58 -9.44 13.61
CA PHE A 45 1.48 -10.50 13.18
C PHE A 45 2.94 -10.02 13.13
N GLY A 46 3.20 -8.78 12.70
CA GLY A 46 4.52 -8.17 12.69
C GLY A 46 5.11 -7.98 14.09
N GLU A 47 4.28 -7.64 15.08
CA GLU A 47 4.71 -7.52 16.49
C GLU A 47 5.16 -8.87 17.07
N PHE A 48 4.43 -9.95 16.80
CA PHE A 48 4.73 -11.28 17.36
C PHE A 48 5.73 -12.08 16.53
N PHE A 49 5.76 -11.88 15.21
CA PHE A 49 6.56 -12.65 14.27
C PHE A 49 7.35 -11.76 13.29
N PRO A 50 8.23 -10.87 13.79
CA PRO A 50 8.91 -9.87 12.97
C PRO A 50 9.76 -10.47 11.84
N LEU A 51 10.37 -11.64 12.06
CA LEU A 51 11.15 -12.32 11.03
C LEU A 51 10.28 -12.85 9.88
N ALA A 52 9.13 -13.43 10.20
CA ALA A 52 8.20 -13.93 9.19
C ALA A 52 7.54 -12.76 8.46
N PHE A 53 7.22 -11.68 9.17
CA PHE A 53 6.69 -10.46 8.59
C PHE A 53 7.65 -9.85 7.56
N SER A 54 8.95 -9.76 7.87
CA SER A 54 9.96 -9.29 6.91
C SER A 54 10.03 -10.14 5.63
N GLN A 55 9.78 -11.45 5.72
CA GLN A 55 9.69 -12.29 4.52
C GLN A 55 8.44 -11.99 3.70
N PHE A 56 7.31 -11.67 4.35
CA PHE A 56 6.11 -11.24 3.65
C PHE A 56 6.28 -9.86 3.02
N GLU A 57 6.97 -8.92 3.68
CA GLU A 57 7.32 -7.62 3.10
C GLU A 57 8.10 -7.76 1.79
N GLU A 58 9.12 -8.62 1.76
CA GLU A 58 9.88 -8.86 0.53
C GLU A 58 9.03 -9.51 -0.58
N LEU A 59 8.05 -10.36 -0.22
CA LEU A 59 7.16 -10.99 -1.19
C LEU A 59 6.15 -10.03 -1.81
N VAL A 60 5.66 -9.05 -1.05
CA VAL A 60 4.68 -8.07 -1.54
C VAL A 60 5.32 -6.79 -2.09
N LYS A 61 6.64 -6.65 -1.98
CA LYS A 61 7.35 -5.42 -2.33
C LYS A 61 7.10 -4.98 -3.77
N ASP A 62 7.23 -5.91 -4.71
CA ASP A 62 7.02 -5.64 -6.13
C ASP A 62 5.55 -5.30 -6.41
N ASP A 63 4.61 -6.02 -5.80
CA ASP A 63 3.16 -5.75 -5.91
C ASP A 63 2.77 -4.36 -5.36
N VAL A 64 3.43 -3.92 -4.28
CA VAL A 64 3.23 -2.59 -3.69
C VAL A 64 3.80 -1.50 -4.58
N GLU A 65 4.98 -1.71 -5.16
CA GLU A 65 5.60 -0.77 -6.11
C GLU A 65 4.75 -0.64 -7.38
N GLU A 66 4.32 -1.75 -7.97
CA GLU A 66 3.46 -1.75 -9.17
C GLU A 66 2.15 -1.01 -8.91
N TRP A 67 1.48 -1.32 -7.80
CA TRP A 67 0.26 -0.60 -7.41
C TRP A 67 0.52 0.90 -7.19
N TRP A 68 1.66 1.26 -6.63
CA TRP A 68 2.01 2.66 -6.38
C TRP A 68 2.24 3.44 -7.69
N GLU A 69 2.93 2.83 -8.65
CA GLU A 69 3.12 3.42 -9.98
C GLU A 69 1.77 3.61 -10.70
N GLU A 70 0.89 2.61 -10.67
CA GLU A 70 -0.47 2.73 -11.23
C GLU A 70 -1.30 3.82 -10.55
N TYR A 71 -1.20 3.92 -9.22
CA TYR A 71 -1.91 4.93 -8.44
C TYR A 71 -1.42 6.34 -8.77
N GLN A 72 -0.10 6.54 -8.90
CA GLN A 72 0.48 7.81 -9.33
C GLN A 72 0.06 8.16 -10.76
N GLU A 73 0.11 7.22 -11.71
CA GLU A 73 -0.40 7.45 -13.06
C GLU A 73 -1.88 7.85 -13.06
N HIS A 74 -2.69 7.24 -12.19
CA HIS A 74 -4.10 7.58 -12.05
C HIS A 74 -4.32 8.99 -11.49
N LEU A 75 -3.56 9.39 -10.47
CA LEU A 75 -3.60 10.74 -9.93
C LEU A 75 -3.17 11.78 -10.98
N ASP A 76 -2.10 11.51 -11.72
CA ASP A 76 -1.63 12.35 -12.83
C ASP A 76 -2.66 12.50 -13.96
N ARG A 77 -3.52 11.48 -14.16
CA ARG A 77 -4.63 11.55 -15.14
C ARG A 77 -5.86 12.28 -14.60
N ILE A 78 -6.06 12.31 -13.29
CA ILE A 78 -7.22 12.92 -12.62
C ILE A 78 -6.95 14.40 -12.29
N ASP A 79 -5.69 14.84 -12.27
CA ASP A 79 -5.30 16.24 -12.10
C ASP A 79 -5.13 16.95 -13.46
N PRO A 80 -6.15 17.64 -14.02
CA PRO A 80 -5.94 18.56 -15.13
C PRO A 80 -5.06 19.74 -14.65
N PRO A 81 -4.25 20.37 -15.51
CA PRO A 81 -3.10 21.15 -15.09
C PRO A 81 -3.50 22.45 -14.38
N PHE A 82 -3.51 22.42 -13.06
CA PHE A 82 -3.31 23.58 -12.20
C PHE A 82 -2.23 23.16 -11.21
N VAL A 83 -0.94 23.26 -11.52
CA VAL A 83 -0.18 24.51 -11.51
C VAL A 83 1.20 24.23 -12.12
N MET A 84 1.53 24.90 -13.22
CA MET A 84 2.68 25.82 -13.28
C MET A 84 2.72 26.46 -14.67
N ASP A 85 2.43 27.75 -14.70
CA ASP A 85 2.94 28.74 -15.66
C ASP A 85 4.48 28.64 -15.77
N LYS A 86 4.99 27.60 -16.41
CA LYS A 86 6.40 27.45 -16.78
C LYS A 86 6.60 27.11 -18.26
N PHE A 87 5.65 27.50 -19.09
CA PHE A 87 5.84 27.62 -20.53
C PHE A 87 5.54 29.06 -20.96
N ASP A 88 6.48 29.94 -20.61
CA ASP A 88 6.57 31.33 -21.06
C ASP A 88 7.06 31.43 -22.52
N TYR A 89 6.87 30.37 -23.31
CA TYR A 89 7.41 30.25 -24.67
C TYR A 89 6.36 29.52 -25.50
N LEU A 90 6.05 30.04 -26.68
CA LEU A 90 5.11 29.52 -27.69
C LEU A 90 3.72 30.16 -27.75
N ARG A 91 3.65 31.50 -27.67
CA ARG A 91 2.68 32.21 -28.51
C ARG A 91 3.35 33.34 -29.32
N PRO A 92 4.02 33.03 -30.44
CA PRO A 92 4.12 33.99 -31.53
C PRO A 92 2.82 33.94 -32.36
N GLN A 93 2.42 35.11 -32.88
CA GLN A 93 1.45 35.36 -33.98
C GLN A 93 -0.02 35.56 -33.54
N ILE A 94 -0.75 36.62 -33.95
CA ILE A 94 -0.61 37.67 -34.98
C ILE A 94 -1.20 38.98 -34.43
#